data_AF-A0A7S0JSU5-F1
#
_entry.id   AF-A0A7S0JSU5-F1
#
_cell.length_a   1.000
_cell.length_b   1.000
_cell.length_c   1.000
_cell.angle_alpha   90.00
_cell.angle_beta   90.00
_cell.angle_gamma   90.00
#
_symmetry.space_group_name_H-M   'P 1'
#
loop_
_entity.id
_entity.type
_entity.pdbx_description
1 polymer ?
#
loop_
_entity_poly.entity_id
_entity_poly.type
_entity_poly.pdbx_seq_one_letter_code
_entity_poly.pdbx_strand_id
1 'polypeptide(L)'
;AVAGFGSGASSAARRRVSYEAGVLDDPAGLMTPTNPPAAITLADGTVIEGESFGAPVAAAGEVVFNTSMVGYPEALTDPSYRGQILVLTFPLIGNYGVPDMSEVDEWGLPKHFESSKIQVAGLVVCEYTDKPSHWRSVRSLGDWLKAEGIPAVCGVDTRSLTKRLRAHGTMLGKIEGEGQSVELVDPNTRNLVAEVSTKEPRTFNKGGSPRIIAFDCGIKYNIIRCFLALGVELTVVPFDFDLESGEVEYDGIFVSNGPGDPVMASATIATLRKRLIAAGLDVFPEE
;
A
#
# COMPACT_ATOMS: atom_id res chain seq x y z
N ALA A 1 -71.48 -50.42 -8.01
CA ALA A 1 -71.16 -49.49 -9.12
C ALA A 1 -69.64 -49.49 -9.27
N VAL A 2 -69.10 -50.13 -10.32
CA VAL A 2 -68.32 -49.51 -11.44
C VAL A 2 -67.03 -48.82 -10.95
N ALA A 3 -65.81 -49.02 -11.44
CA ALA A 3 -65.11 -49.92 -12.36
C ALA A 3 -63.61 -49.62 -12.16
N GLY A 4 -62.71 -50.55 -12.51
CA GLY A 4 -61.26 -50.36 -12.37
C GLY A 4 -60.65 -49.55 -13.53
N PHE A 5 -59.44 -49.01 -13.30
CA PHE A 5 -58.38 -48.61 -14.24
C PHE A 5 -57.15 -48.32 -13.35
N GLY A 6 -55.89 -48.59 -13.66
CA GLY A 6 -55.18 -48.73 -14.92
C GLY A 6 -53.80 -48.06 -14.73
N SER A 7 -52.74 -48.74 -15.16
CA SER A 7 -51.33 -48.33 -15.10
C SER A 7 -51.03 -47.00 -15.82
N GLY A 8 -50.06 -46.22 -15.31
CA GLY A 8 -49.49 -45.09 -16.06
C GLY A 8 -48.20 -44.57 -15.45
N ALA A 9 -47.07 -44.87 -16.09
CA ALA A 9 -45.78 -44.26 -15.81
C ALA A 9 -45.83 -42.74 -16.07
N SER A 10 -45.19 -41.94 -15.21
CA SER A 10 -44.92 -40.55 -15.50
C SER A 10 -43.50 -40.20 -15.04
N SER A 11 -42.66 -39.92 -16.03
CA SER A 11 -41.32 -39.38 -15.89
C SER A 11 -41.35 -38.09 -15.06
N ALA A 12 -40.60 -38.06 -13.96
CA ALA A 12 -40.38 -36.85 -13.20
C ALA A 12 -39.51 -35.85 -14.01
N ALA A 13 -40.16 -35.08 -14.88
CA ALA A 13 -39.57 -33.90 -15.47
C ALA A 13 -39.31 -32.88 -14.36
N ARG A 14 -38.03 -32.57 -14.12
CA ARG A 14 -37.61 -31.45 -13.27
C ARG A 14 -38.20 -30.16 -13.87
N ARG A 15 -39.29 -29.65 -13.29
CA ARG A 15 -39.77 -28.29 -13.58
C ARG A 15 -38.69 -27.32 -13.13
N ARG A 16 -38.02 -26.68 -14.10
CA ARG A 16 -37.34 -25.40 -13.87
C ARG A 16 -38.42 -24.43 -13.41
N VAL A 17 -38.32 -23.96 -12.18
CA VAL A 17 -39.02 -22.76 -11.74
C VAL A 17 -38.29 -21.60 -12.42
N SER A 18 -38.87 -21.08 -13.51
CA SER A 18 -38.48 -19.81 -14.08
C SER A 18 -39.01 -18.72 -13.16
N TYR A 19 -38.11 -18.05 -12.43
CA TYR A 19 -38.42 -16.74 -11.86
C TYR A 19 -38.42 -15.74 -13.01
N GLU A 20 -39.59 -15.23 -13.37
CA GLU A 20 -39.67 -13.96 -14.11
C GLU A 20 -39.08 -12.89 -13.18
N ALA A 21 -37.99 -12.26 -13.61
CA ALA A 21 -37.45 -11.09 -12.96
C ALA A 21 -38.45 -9.95 -13.14
N GLY A 22 -39.42 -9.87 -12.23
CA GLY A 22 -40.19 -8.66 -12.02
C GLY A 22 -39.20 -7.57 -11.65
N VAL A 23 -39.14 -6.54 -12.50
CA VAL A 23 -38.51 -5.27 -12.19
C VAL A 23 -39.24 -4.73 -10.96
N LEU A 24 -38.63 -4.92 -9.80
CA LEU A 24 -38.99 -4.16 -8.61
C LEU A 24 -38.39 -2.78 -8.83
N ASP A 25 -39.22 -1.83 -9.21
CA ASP A 25 -38.89 -0.41 -9.16
C ASP A 25 -38.38 -0.11 -7.74
N ASP A 26 -37.11 0.27 -7.66
CA ASP A 26 -36.43 0.66 -6.43
C ASP A 26 -37.14 1.87 -5.80
N PRO A 27 -37.84 1.73 -4.65
CA PRO A 27 -38.64 2.80 -4.07
C PRO A 27 -37.81 3.76 -3.21
N ALA A 28 -36.48 3.62 -3.19
CA ALA A 28 -35.58 4.60 -2.60
C ALA A 28 -34.45 4.83 -3.58
N GLY A 29 -34.42 5.99 -4.25
CA GLY A 29 -33.38 6.38 -5.21
C GLY A 29 -31.95 6.40 -4.64
N LEU A 30 -31.42 5.23 -4.33
CA LEU A 30 -30.03 4.91 -4.07
C LEU A 30 -29.42 4.61 -5.43
N MET A 31 -29.39 5.63 -6.30
CA MET A 31 -28.38 5.68 -7.35
C MET A 31 -27.04 5.68 -6.61
N THR A 32 -26.40 4.52 -6.47
CA THR A 32 -24.99 4.48 -6.13
C THR A 32 -24.29 5.34 -7.18
N PRO A 33 -23.53 6.39 -6.80
CA PRO A 33 -22.78 7.14 -7.79
C PRO A 33 -21.94 6.14 -8.56
N THR A 34 -22.26 5.96 -9.84
CA THR A 34 -21.52 5.09 -10.73
C THR A 34 -20.16 5.74 -10.91
N ASN A 35 -19.18 5.20 -10.20
CA ASN A 35 -17.79 5.58 -10.35
C ASN A 35 -17.39 5.40 -11.83
N PRO A 36 -16.51 6.27 -12.37
CA PRO A 36 -16.04 6.12 -13.74
C PRO A 36 -15.35 4.76 -13.92
N PRO A 37 -15.46 4.14 -15.12
CA PRO A 37 -14.84 2.85 -15.36
C PRO A 37 -13.32 2.95 -15.29
N ALA A 38 -12.70 1.93 -14.72
CA ALA A 38 -11.24 1.78 -14.67
C ALA A 38 -10.85 0.31 -14.77
N ALA A 39 -9.60 0.04 -15.13
CA ALA A 39 -9.09 -1.32 -15.19
C ALA A 39 -7.67 -1.41 -14.62
N ILE A 40 -7.36 -2.58 -14.05
CA ILE A 40 -5.99 -2.98 -13.77
C ILE A 40 -5.52 -3.93 -14.88
N THR A 41 -4.44 -3.56 -15.54
CA THR A 41 -3.79 -4.37 -16.58
C THR A 41 -2.44 -4.86 -16.06
N LEU A 42 -2.20 -6.17 -16.12
CA LEU A 42 -0.94 -6.80 -15.73
C LEU A 42 -0.04 -7.03 -16.95
N ALA A 43 1.26 -7.21 -16.71
CA ALA A 43 2.25 -7.51 -17.74
C ALA A 43 1.98 -8.82 -18.51
N ASP A 44 1.24 -9.76 -17.94
CA ASP A 44 0.82 -11.00 -18.61
C ASP A 44 -0.37 -10.81 -19.58
N GLY A 45 -0.85 -9.57 -19.74
CA GLY A 45 -2.00 -9.22 -20.58
C GLY A 45 -3.35 -9.39 -19.89
N THR A 46 -3.39 -9.79 -18.61
CA THR A 46 -4.64 -9.88 -17.85
C THR A 46 -5.18 -8.48 -17.60
N VAL A 47 -6.43 -8.25 -18.02
CA VAL A 47 -7.18 -7.03 -17.73
C VAL A 47 -8.31 -7.39 -16.78
N ILE A 48 -8.43 -6.65 -15.68
CA ILE A 48 -9.54 -6.79 -14.73
C ILE A 48 -10.24 -5.44 -14.64
N GLU A 49 -11.49 -5.42 -15.10
CA GLU A 49 -12.35 -4.25 -15.07
C GLU A 49 -12.85 -3.98 -13.65
N GLY A 50 -13.05 -2.70 -13.35
CA GLY A 50 -13.57 -2.22 -12.10
C GLY A 50 -13.99 -0.75 -12.21
N GLU A 51 -14.05 -0.10 -11.06
CA GLU A 51 -14.57 1.25 -10.91
C GLU A 51 -13.53 2.13 -10.21
N SER A 52 -13.31 3.34 -10.73
CA SER A 52 -12.36 4.29 -10.13
C SER A 52 -13.00 5.08 -9.00
N PHE A 53 -12.41 5.02 -7.81
CA PHE A 53 -12.81 5.86 -6.66
C PHE A 53 -11.71 6.82 -6.19
N GLY A 54 -10.50 6.70 -6.75
CA GLY A 54 -9.35 7.57 -6.46
C GLY A 54 -9.24 8.78 -7.40
N ALA A 55 -8.02 9.29 -7.56
CA ALA A 55 -7.72 10.36 -8.50
C ALA A 55 -7.88 9.91 -9.96
N PRO A 56 -8.37 10.77 -10.87
CA PRO A 56 -8.53 10.45 -12.28
C PRO A 56 -7.19 10.56 -13.01
N VAL A 57 -6.23 9.69 -12.67
CA VAL A 57 -4.90 9.62 -13.29
C VAL A 57 -4.54 8.17 -13.57
N ALA A 58 -3.72 7.92 -14.59
CA ALA A 58 -3.14 6.60 -14.82
C ALA A 58 -1.83 6.45 -14.04
N ALA A 59 -1.58 5.25 -13.52
CA ALA A 59 -0.31 4.93 -12.85
C ALA A 59 0.15 3.54 -13.23
N ALA A 60 1.48 3.38 -13.36
CA ALA A 60 2.14 2.10 -13.53
C ALA A 60 3.05 1.81 -12.33
N GLY A 61 3.22 0.53 -12.02
CA GLY A 61 4.07 0.10 -10.94
C GLY A 61 4.11 -1.41 -10.80
N GLU A 62 4.89 -1.88 -9.84
CA GLU A 62 4.89 -3.29 -9.46
C GLU A 62 3.64 -3.61 -8.63
N VAL A 63 2.87 -4.61 -9.02
CA VAL A 63 1.65 -5.02 -8.33
C VAL A 63 2.02 -5.98 -7.21
N VAL A 64 1.71 -5.58 -5.98
CA VAL A 64 1.97 -6.35 -4.76
C VAL A 64 0.67 -6.53 -3.99
N PHE A 65 0.58 -7.56 -3.15
CA PHE A 65 -0.59 -7.77 -2.29
C PHE A 65 -0.23 -7.74 -0.82
N ASN A 66 -1.16 -7.25 0.01
CA ASN A 66 -1.02 -7.22 1.45
C ASN A 66 -2.22 -7.93 2.11
N THR A 67 -1.90 -8.86 3.02
CA THR A 67 -2.87 -9.70 3.73
C THR A 67 -3.44 -9.08 5.00
N SER A 68 -3.01 -7.88 5.36
CA SER A 68 -3.54 -7.13 6.51
C SER A 68 -5.02 -6.84 6.33
N MET A 69 -5.79 -7.07 7.40
CA MET A 69 -7.24 -6.81 7.43
C MET A 69 -7.59 -5.41 7.92
N VAL A 70 -6.62 -4.75 8.56
CA VAL A 70 -6.74 -3.41 9.14
C VAL A 70 -5.45 -2.64 8.86
N GLY A 71 -5.48 -1.34 9.10
CA GLY A 71 -4.32 -0.48 8.96
C GLY A 71 -4.06 0.00 7.53
N TYR A 72 -5.09 0.18 6.70
CA TYR A 72 -4.90 0.71 5.34
C TYR A 72 -4.31 2.14 5.31
N PRO A 73 -4.62 3.10 6.21
CA PRO A 73 -3.94 4.40 6.19
C PRO A 73 -2.43 4.28 6.46
N GLU A 74 -2.06 3.43 7.42
CA GLU A 74 -0.68 3.13 7.79
C GLU A 74 0.05 2.40 6.65
N ALA A 75 -0.62 1.44 6.00
CA ALA A 75 -0.06 0.72 4.86
C ALA A 75 0.14 1.64 3.65
N LEU A 76 -0.81 2.52 3.34
CA LEU A 76 -0.72 3.45 2.22
C LEU A 76 0.39 4.50 2.40
N THR A 77 0.74 4.81 3.65
CA THR A 77 1.82 5.75 3.99
C THR A 77 3.16 5.06 4.27
N ASP A 78 3.28 3.75 4.10
CA ASP A 78 4.55 3.03 4.29
C ASP A 78 5.49 3.30 3.09
N PRO A 79 6.69 3.91 3.30
CA PRO A 79 7.65 4.20 2.24
C PRO A 79 8.08 2.98 1.42
N SER A 80 7.94 1.78 1.97
CA SER A 80 8.32 0.54 1.30
C SER A 80 7.47 0.26 0.04
N TYR A 81 6.26 0.80 -0.04
CA TYR A 81 5.39 0.65 -1.22
C TYR A 81 5.62 1.71 -2.31
N ARG A 82 6.71 2.49 -2.22
CA ARG A 82 7.02 3.51 -3.22
C ARG A 82 7.09 2.89 -4.62
N GLY A 83 6.25 3.39 -5.54
CA GLY A 83 6.20 2.89 -6.92
C GLY A 83 5.43 1.58 -7.11
N GLN A 84 4.78 1.06 -6.06
CA GLN A 84 4.02 -0.19 -6.11
C GLN A 84 2.51 0.08 -6.14
N ILE A 85 1.78 -0.77 -6.86
CA ILE A 85 0.31 -0.80 -6.84
C ILE A 85 -0.10 -1.82 -5.78
N LEU A 86 -0.76 -1.35 -4.72
CA LEU A 86 -1.10 -2.15 -3.56
C LEU A 86 -2.47 -2.81 -3.74
N VAL A 87 -2.51 -4.14 -3.68
CA VAL A 87 -3.73 -4.94 -3.65
C VAL A 87 -4.04 -5.33 -2.22
N LEU A 88 -5.15 -4.84 -1.66
CA LEU A 88 -5.58 -5.26 -0.32
C LEU A 88 -6.46 -6.50 -0.45
N THR A 89 -6.07 -7.56 0.26
CA THR A 89 -6.84 -8.82 0.22
C THR A 89 -8.13 -8.77 1.03
N PHE A 90 -8.21 -7.89 2.04
CA PHE A 90 -9.43 -7.72 2.81
C PHE A 90 -10.49 -7.01 1.95
N PRO A 91 -11.70 -7.58 1.82
CA PRO A 91 -12.62 -7.14 0.79
C PRO A 91 -13.22 -5.76 1.06
N LEU A 92 -13.43 -5.38 2.34
CA LEU A 92 -14.14 -4.17 2.73
C LEU A 92 -13.15 -3.08 3.14
N ILE A 93 -12.83 -2.16 2.23
CA ILE A 93 -11.84 -1.10 2.46
C ILE A 93 -12.51 0.28 2.48
N GLY A 94 -12.04 1.17 3.36
CA GLY A 94 -12.60 2.51 3.57
C GLY A 94 -13.61 2.60 4.73
N ASN A 95 -13.93 1.48 5.38
CA ASN A 95 -14.92 1.38 6.45
C ASN A 95 -14.69 2.32 7.65
N TYR A 96 -13.44 2.66 7.99
CA TYR A 96 -13.12 3.58 9.09
C TYR A 96 -12.54 4.92 8.64
N GLY A 97 -12.62 5.22 7.34
CA GLY A 97 -12.17 6.48 6.75
C GLY A 97 -10.69 6.74 6.94
N VAL A 98 -10.32 8.02 6.95
CA VAL A 98 -8.93 8.45 7.14
C VAL A 98 -8.87 9.39 8.34
N PRO A 99 -7.93 9.19 9.29
CA PRO A 99 -7.74 10.08 10.42
C PRO A 99 -7.12 11.41 10.00
N ASP A 100 -7.05 12.38 10.90
CA ASP A 100 -6.42 13.66 10.61
C ASP A 100 -4.88 13.53 10.60
N MET A 101 -4.27 13.93 9.48
CA MET A 101 -2.81 14.03 9.33
C MET A 101 -2.21 15.15 10.18
N SER A 102 -3.00 16.15 10.57
CA SER A 102 -2.53 17.27 11.40
C SER A 102 -2.32 16.89 12.87
N GLU A 103 -2.88 15.76 13.32
CA GLU A 103 -2.68 15.25 14.68
C GLU A 103 -1.26 14.71 14.81
N VAL A 104 -0.39 15.48 15.46
CA VAL A 104 0.98 15.09 15.78
C VAL A 104 1.09 14.47 17.18
N ASP A 105 2.04 13.56 17.34
CA ASP A 105 2.43 13.02 18.64
C ASP A 105 3.39 13.94 19.40
N GLU A 106 3.81 13.50 20.58
CA GLU A 106 4.74 14.21 21.48
C GLU A 106 6.11 14.52 20.83
N TRP A 107 6.44 13.81 19.74
CA TRP A 107 7.69 13.92 19.00
C TRP A 107 7.54 14.73 17.70
N GLY A 108 6.35 15.29 17.46
CA GLY A 108 6.05 16.08 16.26
C GLY A 108 5.92 15.24 14.99
N LEU A 109 5.52 13.97 15.11
CA LEU A 109 5.23 13.07 13.99
C LEU A 109 3.72 12.83 13.84
N PRO A 110 3.17 12.76 12.62
CA PRO A 110 1.76 12.40 12.38
C PRO A 110 1.35 11.09 13.03
N LYS A 111 0.43 11.13 13.99
CA LYS A 111 0.19 10.06 14.97
C LYS A 111 -0.30 8.73 14.39
N HIS A 112 -1.12 8.79 13.33
CA HIS A 112 -1.79 7.61 12.75
C HIS A 112 -1.23 7.22 11.37
N PHE A 113 -0.04 7.71 11.04
CA PHE A 113 0.59 7.50 9.74
C PHE A 113 2.06 7.11 9.90
N GLU A 114 2.59 6.42 8.89
CA GLU A 114 3.95 5.90 8.90
C GLU A 114 4.94 6.75 8.10
N SER A 115 4.45 7.71 7.30
CA SER A 115 5.25 8.76 6.69
C SER A 115 4.40 10.01 6.44
N SER A 116 5.00 11.05 5.85
CA SER A 116 4.35 12.36 5.63
C SER A 116 3.31 12.38 4.50
N LYS A 117 3.25 11.36 3.66
CA LYS A 117 2.37 11.30 2.48
C LYS A 117 2.03 9.86 2.09
N ILE A 118 1.09 9.70 1.16
CA ILE A 118 0.84 8.39 0.52
C ILE A 118 2.05 8.01 -0.34
N GLN A 119 2.47 6.75 -0.24
CA GLN A 119 3.67 6.24 -0.91
C GLN A 119 3.35 5.30 -2.07
N VAL A 120 2.19 4.61 -2.01
CA VAL A 120 1.73 3.72 -3.08
C VAL A 120 1.53 4.48 -4.40
N ALA A 121 1.81 3.81 -5.51
CA ALA A 121 1.50 4.33 -6.85
C ALA A 121 0.01 4.17 -7.21
N GLY A 122 -0.67 3.22 -6.58
CA GLY A 122 -2.11 3.01 -6.76
C GLY A 122 -2.66 1.98 -5.78
N LEU A 123 -3.98 1.92 -5.68
CA LEU A 123 -4.69 1.03 -4.76
C LEU A 123 -5.74 0.18 -5.49
N VAL A 124 -5.79 -1.11 -5.19
CA VAL A 124 -6.77 -2.04 -5.74
C VAL A 124 -7.50 -2.75 -4.61
N VAL A 125 -8.82 -2.69 -4.63
CA VAL A 125 -9.69 -3.26 -3.58
C VAL A 125 -10.85 -4.03 -4.20
N CYS A 126 -11.45 -4.92 -3.42
CA CYS A 126 -12.66 -5.63 -3.82
C CYS A 126 -13.87 -4.70 -3.73
N GLU A 127 -14.12 -4.14 -2.55
CA GLU A 127 -15.26 -3.27 -2.28
C GLU A 127 -14.80 -2.02 -1.54
N TYR A 128 -15.25 -0.86 -2.00
CA TYR A 128 -14.97 0.44 -1.40
C TYR A 128 -16.19 0.94 -0.62
N THR A 129 -15.98 1.27 0.65
CA THR A 129 -16.99 1.91 1.49
C THR A 129 -16.84 3.43 1.44
N ASP A 130 -17.78 4.09 0.77
CA ASP A 130 -17.78 5.55 0.62
C ASP A 130 -18.15 6.31 1.91
N LYS A 131 -18.97 5.70 2.76
CA LYS A 131 -19.43 6.29 4.02
C LYS A 131 -18.71 5.65 5.21
N PRO A 132 -17.56 6.18 5.64
CA PRO A 132 -16.84 5.62 6.77
C PRO A 132 -17.58 5.83 8.10
N SER A 133 -17.38 4.92 9.04
CA SER A 133 -17.91 5.01 10.40
C SER A 133 -16.80 4.72 11.42
N HIS A 134 -16.13 5.77 11.87
CA HIS A 134 -15.13 5.69 12.93
C HIS A 134 -14.97 7.05 13.60
N TRP A 135 -14.78 7.08 14.92
CA TRP A 135 -14.72 8.31 15.71
C TRP A 135 -13.53 9.22 15.35
N ARG A 136 -12.46 8.68 14.76
CA ARG A 136 -11.32 9.45 14.24
C ARG A 136 -11.45 9.84 12.76
N SER A 137 -12.46 9.36 12.05
CA SER A 137 -12.59 9.60 10.61
C SER A 137 -12.88 11.08 10.34
N VAL A 138 -12.01 11.75 9.60
CA VAL A 138 -12.24 13.15 9.18
C VAL A 138 -12.60 13.29 7.71
N ARG A 139 -12.23 12.30 6.88
CA ARG A 139 -12.51 12.26 5.44
C ARG A 139 -12.66 10.82 4.95
N SER A 140 -13.29 10.64 3.78
CA SER A 140 -13.34 9.34 3.10
C SER A 140 -11.97 8.95 2.54
N LEU A 141 -11.77 7.66 2.29
CA LEU A 141 -10.55 7.17 1.64
C LEU A 141 -10.46 7.66 0.19
N GLY A 142 -11.58 7.69 -0.55
CA GLY A 142 -11.61 8.21 -1.91
C GLY A 142 -11.20 9.69 -2.00
N ASP A 143 -11.72 10.54 -1.11
CA ASP A 143 -11.35 11.96 -1.10
C ASP A 143 -9.88 12.18 -0.75
N TRP A 144 -9.32 11.35 0.14
CA TRP A 144 -7.90 11.41 0.46
C TRP A 144 -7.02 11.02 -0.74
N LEU A 145 -7.36 9.94 -1.44
CA LEU A 145 -6.64 9.49 -2.64
C LEU A 145 -6.73 10.53 -3.77
N LYS A 146 -7.89 11.16 -3.96
CA LYS A 146 -8.07 12.25 -4.93
C LYS A 146 -7.20 13.46 -4.61
N ALA A 147 -7.13 13.85 -3.33
CA ALA A 147 -6.33 14.98 -2.89
C ALA A 147 -4.82 14.75 -3.08
N GLU A 148 -4.34 13.53 -2.88
CA GLU A 148 -2.93 13.13 -3.05
C GLU A 148 -2.59 12.73 -4.49
N GLY A 149 -3.57 12.71 -5.40
CA GLY A 149 -3.36 12.36 -6.80
C GLY A 149 -3.09 10.86 -7.04
N ILE A 150 -3.63 9.99 -6.20
CA ILE A 150 -3.40 8.54 -6.27
C ILE A 150 -4.61 7.83 -6.91
N PRO A 151 -4.42 7.04 -7.98
CA PRO A 151 -5.49 6.29 -8.59
C PRO A 151 -5.85 5.04 -7.78
N ALA A 152 -7.13 4.69 -7.81
CA ALA A 152 -7.61 3.52 -7.11
C ALA A 152 -8.81 2.88 -7.79
N VAL A 153 -8.85 1.55 -7.79
CA VAL A 153 -9.87 0.73 -8.46
C VAL A 153 -10.55 -0.18 -7.44
N CYS A 154 -11.89 -0.18 -7.44
CA CYS A 154 -12.72 -1.13 -6.70
C CYS A 154 -13.51 -2.05 -7.67
N GLY A 155 -14.19 -3.07 -7.14
CA GLY A 155 -14.92 -4.05 -7.94
C GLY A 155 -14.04 -5.16 -8.52
N VAL A 156 -12.77 -5.23 -8.11
CA VAL A 156 -11.79 -6.21 -8.61
C VAL A 156 -11.81 -7.47 -7.75
N ASP A 157 -11.77 -8.65 -8.36
CA ASP A 157 -11.53 -9.91 -7.63
C ASP A 157 -10.08 -9.96 -7.12
N THR A 158 -9.83 -9.33 -5.97
CA THR A 158 -8.51 -9.26 -5.34
C THR A 158 -8.00 -10.65 -4.92
N ARG A 159 -8.90 -11.63 -4.70
CA ARG A 159 -8.51 -13.01 -4.38
C ARG A 159 -7.94 -13.71 -5.60
N SER A 160 -8.59 -13.60 -6.76
CA SER A 160 -8.07 -14.12 -8.03
C SER A 160 -6.74 -13.47 -8.39
N LEU A 161 -6.66 -12.15 -8.27
CA LEU A 161 -5.43 -11.38 -8.49
C LEU A 161 -4.29 -11.83 -7.56
N THR A 162 -4.57 -11.98 -6.26
CA THR A 162 -3.59 -12.45 -5.27
C THR A 162 -3.08 -13.86 -5.58
N LYS A 163 -3.97 -14.78 -5.99
CA LYS A 163 -3.55 -16.14 -6.39
C LYS A 163 -2.60 -16.12 -7.58
N ARG A 164 -2.84 -15.22 -8.53
CA ARG A 164 -2.00 -15.04 -9.72
C ARG A 164 -0.63 -14.49 -9.36
N LEU A 165 -0.57 -13.42 -8.57
CA LEU A 165 0.68 -12.85 -8.04
C LEU A 165 1.48 -13.88 -7.24
N ARG A 166 0.82 -14.72 -6.44
CA ARG A 166 1.50 -15.78 -5.69
C ARG A 166 2.10 -16.87 -6.59
N ALA A 167 1.51 -17.14 -7.76
CA ALA A 167 1.97 -18.19 -8.67
C ALA A 167 3.12 -17.72 -9.58
N HIS A 168 3.09 -16.47 -10.02
CA HIS A 168 4.05 -15.91 -10.99
C HIS A 168 5.10 -14.98 -10.37
N GLY A 169 4.98 -14.65 -9.08
CA GLY A 169 5.75 -13.58 -8.45
C GLY A 169 5.07 -12.23 -8.60
N THR A 170 5.71 -11.19 -8.09
CA THR A 170 5.29 -9.82 -8.36
C THR A 170 5.39 -9.52 -9.85
N MET A 171 4.46 -8.71 -10.35
CA MET A 171 4.34 -8.41 -11.78
C MET A 171 4.14 -6.92 -11.96
N LEU A 172 4.64 -6.38 -13.07
CA LEU A 172 4.30 -5.02 -13.45
C LEU A 172 2.82 -4.95 -13.80
N GLY A 173 2.20 -3.84 -13.44
CA GLY A 173 0.84 -3.54 -13.80
C GLY A 173 0.60 -2.04 -13.88
N LYS A 174 -0.57 -1.70 -14.38
CA LYS A 174 -1.02 -0.33 -14.51
C LYS A 174 -2.51 -0.22 -14.22
N ILE A 175 -2.88 0.92 -13.65
CA ILE A 175 -4.25 1.36 -13.46
C ILE A 175 -4.54 2.42 -14.51
N GLU A 176 -5.61 2.21 -15.28
CA GLU A 176 -6.03 3.10 -16.35
C GLU A 176 -7.52 3.40 -16.22
N GLY A 177 -7.87 4.68 -16.23
CA GLY A 177 -9.25 5.15 -16.40
C GLY A 177 -9.60 5.36 -17.87
N GLU A 178 -10.86 5.69 -18.15
CA GLU A 178 -11.33 5.94 -19.52
C GLU A 178 -10.52 7.04 -20.23
N GLY A 179 -9.96 6.72 -21.40
CA GLY A 179 -9.17 7.65 -22.21
C GLY A 179 -7.75 7.92 -21.69
N GLN A 180 -7.31 7.23 -20.64
CA GLN A 180 -5.96 7.35 -20.09
C GLN A 180 -5.11 6.15 -20.53
N SER A 181 -3.83 6.41 -20.83
CA SER A 181 -2.88 5.36 -21.16
C SER A 181 -1.54 5.67 -20.52
N VAL A 182 -0.94 4.65 -19.90
CA VAL A 182 0.42 4.72 -19.34
C VAL A 182 1.23 3.51 -19.78
N GLU A 183 2.53 3.72 -19.96
CA GLU A 183 3.46 2.63 -20.25
C GLU A 183 3.74 1.84 -18.97
N LEU A 184 3.92 0.52 -19.13
CA LEU A 184 4.38 -0.33 -18.04
C LEU A 184 5.86 -0.03 -17.77
N VAL A 185 6.15 0.58 -16.64
CA VAL A 185 7.51 0.94 -16.22
C VAL A 185 7.83 0.22 -14.92
N ASP A 186 8.99 -0.41 -14.86
CA ASP A 186 9.49 -1.04 -13.64
C ASP A 186 10.04 0.02 -12.67
N PRO A 187 9.40 0.21 -11.50
CA PRO A 187 9.87 1.18 -10.51
C PRO A 187 11.26 0.84 -9.96
N ASN A 188 11.67 -0.44 -9.95
CA ASN A 188 12.93 -0.90 -9.36
C ASN A 188 14.16 -0.50 -10.18
N THR A 189 13.96 0.00 -11.42
CA THR A 189 15.04 0.58 -12.22
C THR A 189 15.52 1.94 -11.70
N ARG A 190 14.72 2.59 -10.86
CA ARG A 190 15.06 3.88 -10.22
C ARG A 190 15.58 3.65 -8.81
N ASN A 191 16.34 4.61 -8.29
CA ASN A 191 16.74 4.61 -6.89
C ASN A 191 15.57 5.08 -6.01
N LEU A 192 14.66 4.16 -5.67
CA LEU A 192 13.48 4.44 -4.85
C LEU A 192 13.86 4.91 -3.43
N VAL A 193 14.97 4.40 -2.89
CA VAL A 193 15.50 4.81 -1.59
C VAL A 193 15.82 6.31 -1.57
N ALA A 194 16.47 6.81 -2.62
CA ALA A 194 16.77 8.24 -2.75
C ALA A 194 15.51 9.12 -2.87
N GLU A 195 14.41 8.58 -3.40
CA GLU A 195 13.14 9.31 -3.51
C GLU A 195 12.44 9.49 -2.16
N VAL A 196 12.58 8.51 -1.25
CA VAL A 196 11.88 8.51 0.04
C VAL A 196 12.73 9.01 1.21
N SER A 197 14.05 8.93 1.11
CA SER A 197 14.98 9.40 2.14
C SER A 197 14.81 10.88 2.44
N THR A 198 14.93 11.22 3.74
CA THR A 198 15.14 12.59 4.22
C THR A 198 16.30 13.25 3.49
N LYS A 199 16.23 14.58 3.38
CA LYS A 199 17.24 15.42 2.72
C LYS A 199 18.25 16.03 3.69
N GLU A 200 17.83 16.19 4.94
CA GLU A 200 18.66 16.77 5.99
C GLU A 200 18.60 15.89 7.24
N PRO A 201 19.70 15.81 8.03
CA PRO A 201 19.70 15.15 9.32
C PRO A 201 18.67 15.77 10.27
N ARG A 202 17.93 14.93 10.99
CA ARG A 202 16.98 15.35 12.03
C ARG A 202 17.20 14.56 13.30
N THR A 203 17.52 15.27 14.38
CA THR A 203 17.69 14.67 15.72
C THR A 203 16.40 14.74 16.53
N PHE A 204 16.07 13.64 17.18
CA PHE A 204 14.92 13.47 18.07
C PHE A 204 15.41 13.10 19.48
N ASN A 205 14.67 13.56 20.50
CA ASN A 205 14.97 13.30 21.93
C ASN A 205 16.42 13.65 22.32
N LYS A 206 16.84 14.90 22.01
CA LYS A 206 18.18 15.40 22.33
C LYS A 206 18.45 15.35 23.83
N GLY A 207 19.60 14.80 24.23
CA GLY A 207 19.97 14.48 25.60
C GLY A 207 19.63 13.05 26.02
N GLY A 208 18.98 12.27 25.14
CA GLY A 208 18.72 10.85 25.34
C GLY A 208 19.98 9.98 25.26
N SER A 209 19.84 8.71 25.65
CA SER A 209 20.93 7.74 25.63
C SER A 209 20.37 6.31 25.47
N PRO A 210 21.00 5.46 24.64
CA PRO A 210 22.17 5.73 23.80
C PRO A 210 21.88 6.68 22.63
N ARG A 211 22.93 7.20 21.99
CA ARG A 211 22.87 7.98 20.75
C ARG A 211 22.91 7.04 19.55
N ILE A 212 21.86 7.04 18.73
CA ILE A 212 21.75 6.16 17.57
C ILE A 212 21.60 7.01 16.30
N ILE A 213 22.44 6.73 15.30
CA ILE A 213 22.23 7.24 13.94
C ILE A 213 21.38 6.24 13.17
N ALA A 214 20.27 6.71 12.59
CA ALA A 214 19.41 5.92 11.71
C ALA A 214 19.54 6.39 10.27
N PHE A 215 20.06 5.54 9.39
CA PHE A 215 20.00 5.79 7.94
C PHE A 215 18.57 5.64 7.45
N ASP A 216 18.04 6.74 6.90
CA ASP A 216 16.70 6.79 6.33
C ASP A 216 16.71 6.22 4.92
N CYS A 217 16.46 4.92 4.82
CA CYS A 217 16.22 4.26 3.54
C CYS A 217 14.73 4.29 3.14
N GLY A 218 13.88 5.03 3.86
CA GLY A 218 12.41 4.89 3.84
C GLY A 218 11.85 4.57 5.23
N ILE A 219 12.38 5.23 6.26
CA ILE A 219 12.06 4.94 7.65
C ILE A 219 10.60 5.21 7.96
N LYS A 220 9.99 4.25 8.65
CA LYS A 220 8.64 4.38 9.19
C LYS A 220 8.64 5.17 10.49
N TYR A 221 7.66 6.05 10.67
CA TYR A 221 7.53 6.83 11.91
C TYR A 221 7.41 5.97 13.16
N ASN A 222 6.79 4.79 13.09
CA ASN A 222 6.74 3.91 14.25
C ASN A 222 8.11 3.41 14.71
N ILE A 223 9.08 3.25 13.80
CA ILE A 223 10.47 2.90 14.17
C ILE A 223 11.09 4.01 15.01
N ILE A 224 10.90 5.27 14.59
CA ILE A 224 11.34 6.44 15.35
C ILE A 224 10.69 6.42 16.74
N ARG A 225 9.36 6.29 16.81
CA ARG A 225 8.63 6.23 18.09
C ARG A 225 9.16 5.14 19.03
N CYS A 226 9.45 3.95 18.51
CA CYS A 226 10.01 2.85 19.31
C CYS A 226 11.36 3.20 19.93
N PHE A 227 12.25 3.86 19.20
CA PHE A 227 13.53 4.34 19.76
C PHE A 227 13.32 5.40 20.83
N LEU A 228 12.49 6.41 20.54
CA LEU A 228 12.26 7.52 21.48
C LEU A 228 11.58 7.04 22.78
N ALA A 229 10.68 6.07 22.70
CA ALA A 229 10.05 5.44 23.86
C ALA A 229 11.05 4.70 24.77
N LEU A 230 12.20 4.29 24.22
CA LEU A 230 13.30 3.67 24.98
C LEU A 230 14.30 4.70 25.54
N GLY A 231 14.06 6.00 25.33
CA GLY A 231 14.93 7.08 25.81
C GLY A 231 16.15 7.35 24.92
N VAL A 232 16.22 6.75 23.73
CA VAL A 232 17.31 6.94 22.76
C VAL A 232 17.31 8.36 22.21
N GLU A 233 18.49 8.96 22.05
CA GLU A 233 18.67 10.12 21.18
C GLU A 233 18.86 9.60 19.75
N LEU A 234 17.91 9.87 18.87
CA LEU A 234 17.91 9.32 17.51
C LEU A 234 18.19 10.42 16.50
N THR A 235 19.28 10.30 15.74
CA THR A 235 19.56 11.16 14.59
C THR A 235 19.25 10.41 13.31
N VAL A 236 18.15 10.79 12.65
CA VAL A 236 17.78 10.25 11.34
C VAL A 236 18.56 11.01 10.28
N VAL A 237 19.33 10.31 9.46
CA VAL A 237 20.20 10.90 8.42
C VAL A 237 19.80 10.41 7.03
N PRO A 238 20.11 11.16 5.95
CA PRO A 238 19.91 10.68 4.59
C PRO A 238 20.56 9.30 4.34
N PHE A 239 20.01 8.52 3.41
CA PHE A 239 20.54 7.20 3.06
C PHE A 239 22.03 7.26 2.62
N ASP A 240 22.46 8.37 2.02
CA ASP A 240 23.82 8.61 1.50
C ASP A 240 24.70 9.43 2.47
N PHE A 241 24.30 9.55 3.73
CA PHE A 241 25.03 10.31 4.74
C PHE A 241 26.46 9.78 4.96
N ASP A 242 27.42 10.71 5.01
CA ASP A 242 28.83 10.40 5.26
C ASP A 242 29.15 10.42 6.76
N LEU A 243 29.35 9.23 7.34
CA LEU A 243 29.75 9.07 8.73
C LEU A 243 31.21 9.48 9.01
N GLU A 244 32.05 9.64 7.99
CA GLU A 244 33.46 10.02 8.14
C GLU A 244 33.64 11.52 8.37
N SER A 245 32.62 12.33 8.05
CA SER A 245 32.59 13.77 8.32
C SER A 245 32.82 14.13 9.80
N GLY A 246 32.54 13.20 10.72
CA GLY A 246 32.70 13.40 12.16
C GLY A 246 31.66 14.36 12.76
N GLU A 247 30.62 14.71 11.99
CA GLU A 247 29.63 15.71 12.38
C GLU A 247 28.67 15.25 13.48
N VAL A 248 28.58 13.93 13.71
CA VAL A 248 27.62 13.34 14.66
C VAL A 248 28.32 12.27 15.49
N GLU A 249 28.31 12.45 16.81
CA GLU A 249 28.70 11.40 17.76
C GLU A 249 27.56 10.39 17.93
N TYR A 250 27.90 9.10 17.93
CA TYR A 250 26.92 8.03 18.05
C TYR A 250 27.50 6.82 18.78
N ASP A 251 26.63 6.10 19.48
CA ASP A 251 26.92 4.84 20.18
C ASP A 251 26.48 3.62 19.35
N GLY A 252 25.56 3.81 18.40
CA GLY A 252 25.07 2.75 17.51
C GLY A 252 24.57 3.26 16.16
N ILE A 253 24.47 2.34 15.20
CA ILE A 253 23.95 2.59 13.86
C ILE A 253 22.72 1.72 13.64
N PHE A 254 21.68 2.29 13.06
CA PHE A 254 20.48 1.62 12.60
C PHE A 254 20.28 1.89 11.10
N VAL A 255 19.79 0.89 10.37
CA VAL A 255 19.44 1.02 8.95
C VAL A 255 17.96 0.69 8.84
N SER A 256 17.17 1.64 8.34
CA SER A 256 15.71 1.46 8.27
C SER A 256 15.28 0.51 7.16
N ASN A 257 13.99 0.19 7.16
CA ASN A 257 13.32 -0.35 5.98
C ASN A 257 13.38 0.65 4.81
N GLY A 258 13.03 0.17 3.62
CA GLY A 258 12.98 0.99 2.41
C GLY A 258 12.31 0.28 1.24
N PRO A 259 11.98 1.02 0.17
CA PRO A 259 11.47 0.46 -1.07
C PRO A 259 12.58 -0.07 -1.98
N GLY A 260 12.18 -0.97 -2.88
CA GLY A 260 13.04 -1.46 -3.96
C GLY A 260 14.14 -2.42 -3.51
N ASP A 261 15.08 -2.65 -4.43
CA ASP A 261 16.22 -3.54 -4.20
C ASP A 261 17.26 -2.87 -3.28
N PRO A 262 17.66 -3.49 -2.15
CA PRO A 262 18.68 -2.95 -1.26
C PRO A 262 20.02 -2.68 -1.95
N VAL A 263 20.36 -3.37 -3.04
CA VAL A 263 21.59 -3.12 -3.83
C VAL A 263 21.62 -1.67 -4.37
N MET A 264 20.45 -1.05 -4.58
CA MET A 264 20.34 0.34 -5.02
C MET A 264 20.76 1.34 -3.93
N ALA A 265 20.80 0.94 -2.66
CA ALA A 265 21.32 1.74 -1.55
C ALA A 265 22.86 1.66 -1.44
N SER A 266 23.54 1.73 -2.58
CA SER A 266 25.00 1.55 -2.71
C SER A 266 25.82 2.50 -1.83
N ALA A 267 25.37 3.74 -1.65
CA ALA A 267 26.02 4.71 -0.75
C ALA A 267 25.97 4.24 0.72
N THR A 268 24.79 3.81 1.18
CA THR A 268 24.61 3.24 2.52
C THR A 268 25.48 2.00 2.72
N ILE A 269 25.48 1.08 1.76
CA ILE A 269 26.30 -0.14 1.78
C ILE A 269 27.79 0.20 1.87
N ALA A 270 28.26 1.15 1.06
CA ALA A 270 29.65 1.58 1.07
C ALA A 270 30.07 2.16 2.43
N THR A 271 29.23 3.03 3.01
CA THR A 271 29.47 3.63 4.33
C THR A 271 29.50 2.57 5.43
N LEU A 272 28.56 1.62 5.44
CA LEU A 272 28.53 0.53 6.41
C LEU A 272 29.74 -0.40 6.26
N ARG A 273 30.10 -0.78 5.03
CA ARG A 273 31.27 -1.62 4.75
C ARG A 273 32.54 -0.99 5.31
N LYS A 274 32.77 0.30 5.05
CA LYS A 274 33.91 1.04 5.62
C LYS A 274 33.92 0.97 7.14
N ARG A 275 32.77 1.19 7.79
CA ARG A 275 32.65 1.16 9.26
C ARG A 275 32.89 -0.22 9.85
N LEU A 276 32.36 -1.28 9.24
CA LEU A 276 32.60 -2.66 9.68
C LEU A 276 34.09 -3.02 9.60
N ILE A 277 34.75 -2.65 8.51
CA ILE A 277 36.21 -2.83 8.34
C ILE A 277 36.98 -2.05 9.42
N ALA A 278 36.61 -0.78 9.68
CA ALA A 278 37.25 0.03 10.71
C ALA A 278 37.04 -0.52 12.14
N ALA A 279 35.94 -1.22 12.37
CA ALA A 279 35.66 -1.93 13.63
C ALA A 279 36.41 -3.28 13.75
N GLY A 280 37.20 -3.66 12.74
CA GLY A 280 37.97 -4.91 12.71
C GLY A 280 37.14 -6.14 12.34
N LEU A 281 35.99 -5.95 11.69
CA LEU A 281 35.14 -7.05 11.20
C LEU A 281 35.48 -7.37 9.73
N ASP A 282 35.60 -8.66 9.42
CA ASP A 282 35.80 -9.13 8.05
C ASP A 282 34.51 -8.91 7.22
N VAL A 283 34.62 -8.12 6.16
CA VAL A 283 33.53 -7.93 5.19
C VAL A 283 33.91 -8.60 3.88
N PHE A 284 33.22 -9.69 3.55
CA PHE A 284 33.40 -10.38 2.28
C PHE A 284 32.77 -9.59 1.13
N PRO A 285 33.42 -9.48 -0.04
CA PRO A 285 32.80 -8.88 -1.21
C PRO A 285 31.58 -9.72 -1.66
N GLU A 286 30.58 -9.05 -2.22
CA GLU A 286 29.52 -9.73 -2.99
C GLU A 286 30.14 -10.22 -4.30
N GLU A 287 30.03 -11.53 -4.57
CA GLU A 287 30.31 -12.11 -5.90
C GLU A 287 29.18 -11.79 -6.88
#